data_AF-A0A930AJI2-F1
#
_entry.id   AF-A0A930AJI2-F1
#
_cell.length_a   1.000
_cell.length_b   1.000
_cell.length_c   1.000
_cell.angle_alpha   90.00
_cell.angle_beta   90.00
_cell.angle_gamma   90.00
#
_symmetry.space_group_name_H-M   'P 1'
#
loop_
_entity.id
_entity.type
_entity.pdbx_description
1 polymer ?
#
loop_
_entity_poly.entity_id
_entity_poly.type
_entity_poly.pdbx_seq_one_letter_code
_entity_poly.pdbx_strand_id
1 'polypeptide(L)'
;MMRIGFLTNVYPLDKQSRISSFYKWLKENKQDVILIACYSETYKYDKYHKVLSLPFQNLNDVMELKEFRFDLLQATFDDSLIDFCNTQLELPVFAKEVIRNKFEDIFTQYQDALESYYICSVDLQKKYAKLVIQISPSLTKEIRVTLDDYVQYGLRKGITITKKQLHSFEDHIDSEQLYQRCLRKLSLKDRTIYEMRRWLKETELADYQEVNALIDKLIQKGYLDDEKLCIEQIQALSNSLYGPKQIISKLKQRGIKEDCILACMEQSKIKEYDYALAYATKALKQSQKSSVIKTKNTIRNKLMTRGYSNSVIDKVILELDYSSNKENEDVLLEKLIKKAIKRYERKYQGYDLKTRIYRYCLTQGFHSEDISVLMDRMEWSHDED
;
A
#
# COMPACT_ATOMS: atom_id res chain seq x y z
N MET A 1 -38.90 16.16 -36.02
CA MET A 1 -38.58 17.59 -36.21
C MET A 1 -37.52 17.92 -35.20
N MET A 2 -36.28 18.13 -35.65
CA MET A 2 -35.13 18.24 -34.76
C MET A 2 -35.06 19.68 -34.25
N ARG A 3 -35.21 19.86 -32.94
CA ARG A 3 -35.17 21.19 -32.32
C ARG A 3 -33.72 21.49 -31.95
N ILE A 4 -33.27 22.72 -32.16
CA ILE A 4 -31.92 23.17 -31.82
C ILE A 4 -32.00 23.96 -30.51
N GLY A 5 -31.15 23.60 -29.55
CA GLY A 5 -31.04 24.28 -28.25
C GLY A 5 -29.74 25.09 -28.18
N PHE A 6 -29.80 26.28 -27.61
CA PHE A 6 -28.63 27.13 -27.38
C PHE A 6 -28.21 27.08 -25.91
N LEU A 7 -26.95 26.75 -25.65
CA LEU A 7 -26.31 26.96 -24.35
C LEU A 7 -25.47 28.23 -24.45
N THR A 8 -25.93 29.33 -23.87
CA THR A 8 -25.07 30.49 -23.67
C THR A 8 -24.70 30.62 -22.20
N ASN A 9 -23.45 30.97 -21.95
CA ASN A 9 -22.90 31.24 -20.62
C ASN A 9 -23.50 32.49 -19.95
N VAL A 10 -24.28 33.29 -20.67
CA VAL A 10 -25.01 34.46 -20.16
C VAL A 10 -26.44 34.45 -20.67
N TYR A 11 -27.25 33.51 -20.18
CA TYR A 11 -28.71 33.73 -20.17
C TYR A 11 -29.06 34.49 -18.89
N PRO A 12 -29.92 35.53 -18.94
CA PRO A 12 -30.33 36.24 -17.74
C PRO A 12 -30.85 35.23 -16.71
N LEU A 13 -30.19 35.21 -15.55
CA LEU A 13 -30.37 34.29 -14.42
C LEU A 13 -31.85 34.15 -13.99
N ASP A 14 -32.69 35.14 -14.31
CA ASP A 14 -34.13 35.19 -14.03
C ASP A 14 -34.96 34.08 -14.72
N LYS A 15 -34.37 33.28 -15.62
CA LYS A 15 -35.06 32.21 -16.36
C LYS A 15 -34.50 30.80 -16.16
N GLN A 16 -33.78 30.53 -15.06
CA GLN A 16 -33.35 29.16 -14.71
C GLN A 16 -34.50 28.14 -14.64
N SER A 17 -35.72 28.55 -14.30
CA SER A 17 -36.90 27.66 -14.31
C SER A 17 -37.31 27.19 -15.71
N ARG A 18 -37.06 28.02 -16.74
CA ARG A 18 -37.37 27.68 -18.15
C ARG A 18 -36.34 26.75 -18.76
N ILE A 19 -35.08 26.88 -18.33
CA ILE A 19 -33.99 25.93 -18.59
C ILE A 19 -34.41 24.56 -18.06
N SER A 20 -34.74 24.44 -16.77
CA SER A 20 -35.12 23.14 -16.20
C SER A 20 -36.39 22.55 -16.84
N SER A 21 -37.35 23.38 -17.26
CA SER A 21 -38.56 22.92 -17.96
C SER A 21 -38.29 22.43 -19.39
N PHE A 22 -37.43 23.11 -20.15
CA PHE A 22 -37.07 22.68 -21.50
C PHE A 22 -36.25 21.39 -21.47
N TYR A 23 -35.32 21.25 -20.52
CA TYR A 23 -34.50 20.06 -20.36
C TYR A 23 -35.28 18.87 -19.77
N LYS A 24 -36.23 19.10 -18.84
CA LYS A 24 -37.18 18.05 -18.41
C LYS A 24 -38.04 17.57 -19.57
N TRP A 25 -38.57 18.50 -20.36
CA TRP A 25 -39.35 18.19 -21.54
C TRP A 25 -38.54 17.40 -22.58
N LEU A 26 -37.27 17.74 -22.80
CA LEU A 26 -36.37 17.00 -23.69
C LEU A 26 -36.09 15.57 -23.21
N LYS A 27 -35.85 15.41 -21.90
CA LYS A 27 -35.61 14.12 -21.26
C LYS A 27 -36.84 13.21 -21.31
N GLU A 28 -38.04 13.78 -21.18
CA GLU A 28 -39.32 13.06 -21.29
C GLU A 28 -39.64 12.65 -22.74
N ASN A 29 -39.32 13.50 -23.72
CA ASN A 29 -39.72 13.29 -25.12
C ASN A 29 -38.67 12.61 -26.01
N LYS A 30 -37.47 12.30 -25.49
CA LYS A 30 -36.39 11.57 -26.19
C LYS A 30 -36.15 12.05 -27.64
N GLN A 31 -36.06 13.36 -27.85
CA GLN A 31 -35.80 13.93 -29.17
C GLN A 31 -34.31 14.22 -29.37
N ASP A 32 -33.83 13.99 -30.59
CA ASP A 32 -32.50 14.42 -31.01
C ASP A 32 -32.45 15.96 -31.06
N VAL A 33 -31.39 16.54 -30.50
CA VAL A 33 -31.18 18.00 -30.45
C VAL A 33 -29.73 18.31 -30.77
N ILE A 34 -29.51 19.29 -31.63
CA ILE A 34 -28.20 19.91 -31.81
C ILE A 34 -28.06 21.01 -30.76
N LEU A 35 -27.00 20.92 -29.98
CA LEU A 35 -26.68 21.85 -28.91
C LEU A 35 -25.53 22.75 -29.35
N ILE A 36 -25.79 24.04 -29.43
CA ILE A 36 -24.79 25.04 -29.86
C ILE A 36 -24.39 25.84 -28.63
N ALA A 37 -23.16 25.63 -28.16
CA ALA A 37 -22.60 26.33 -27.02
C ALA A 37 -21.81 27.56 -27.50
N CYS A 38 -22.25 28.77 -27.12
CA CYS A 38 -21.56 30.01 -27.48
C CYS A 38 -21.24 30.85 -26.24
N TYR A 39 -20.02 31.39 -26.19
CA TYR A 39 -19.61 32.36 -25.18
C TYR A 39 -20.27 33.73 -25.44
N SER A 40 -20.58 34.49 -24.41
CA SER A 40 -21.29 35.79 -24.41
C SER A 40 -20.67 36.86 -25.30
N GLU A 41 -19.38 36.74 -25.53
CA GLU A 41 -18.61 37.66 -26.38
C GLU A 41 -18.76 37.33 -27.87
N THR A 42 -19.38 36.20 -28.21
CA THR A 42 -19.38 35.62 -29.57
C THR A 42 -20.77 35.61 -30.24
N TYR A 43 -21.84 35.95 -29.52
CA TYR A 43 -23.18 36.09 -30.10
C TYR A 43 -23.76 37.48 -29.86
N LYS A 44 -24.55 37.97 -30.80
CA LYS A 44 -25.25 39.26 -30.68
C LYS A 44 -26.75 39.03 -30.72
N TYR A 45 -27.41 39.28 -29.60
CA TYR A 45 -28.87 39.22 -29.52
C TYR A 45 -29.46 40.63 -29.57
N ASP A 46 -30.11 40.96 -30.70
CA ASP A 46 -30.86 42.20 -30.82
C ASP A 46 -32.23 42.03 -30.15
N LYS A 47 -32.43 42.71 -29.02
CA LYS A 47 -33.69 42.66 -28.25
C LYS A 47 -34.88 43.28 -29.01
N TYR A 48 -34.65 44.29 -29.83
CA TYR A 48 -35.71 45.01 -30.54
C TYR A 48 -36.24 44.18 -31.71
N HIS A 49 -35.31 43.63 -32.48
CA HIS A 49 -35.65 42.80 -33.64
C HIS A 49 -35.76 41.32 -33.29
N LYS A 50 -35.54 40.90 -32.04
CA LYS A 50 -35.56 39.49 -31.60
C LYS A 50 -34.67 38.56 -32.45
N VAL A 51 -33.57 39.08 -33.00
CA VAL A 51 -32.64 38.31 -33.85
C VAL A 51 -31.43 37.87 -33.03
N LEU A 52 -31.12 36.57 -33.06
CA LEU A 52 -29.91 35.98 -32.48
C LEU A 52 -28.87 35.76 -33.59
N SER A 53 -27.77 36.50 -33.53
CA SER A 53 -26.64 36.36 -34.47
C SER A 53 -25.58 35.47 -33.86
N LEU A 54 -25.19 34.40 -34.56
CA LEU A 54 -24.25 33.36 -34.12
C LEU A 54 -22.99 33.36 -35.00
N PRO A 55 -21.82 32.96 -34.48
CA PRO A 55 -20.55 33.08 -35.17
C PRO A 55 -20.22 31.78 -35.95
N PHE A 56 -20.91 31.50 -37.07
CA PHE A 56 -20.56 30.37 -37.95
C PHE A 56 -19.62 30.82 -39.08
N GLN A 57 -18.62 29.99 -39.42
CA GLN A 57 -17.53 30.37 -40.32
C GLN A 57 -17.60 29.77 -41.75
N ASN A 58 -18.44 28.76 -42.04
CA ASN A 58 -18.44 28.08 -43.35
C ASN A 58 -19.84 27.74 -43.89
N LEU A 59 -20.04 27.82 -45.22
CA LEU A 59 -21.33 27.48 -45.85
C LEU A 59 -21.63 25.97 -45.72
N ASN A 60 -20.62 25.09 -45.77
CA ASN A 60 -20.81 23.64 -45.59
C ASN A 60 -21.28 23.24 -44.18
N ASP A 61 -20.93 24.02 -43.14
CA ASP A 61 -21.39 23.77 -41.77
C ASP A 61 -22.88 24.11 -41.61
N VAL A 62 -23.40 25.03 -42.44
CA VAL A 62 -24.82 25.37 -42.55
C VAL A 62 -25.54 24.42 -43.53
N MET A 63 -24.86 23.93 -44.57
CA MET A 63 -25.42 23.06 -45.60
C MET A 63 -25.56 21.60 -45.14
N GLU A 64 -24.74 21.10 -44.22
CA GLU A 64 -24.96 19.80 -43.55
C GLU A 64 -26.16 19.81 -42.58
N LEU A 65 -26.63 20.99 -42.15
CA LEU A 65 -27.89 21.16 -41.40
C LEU A 65 -29.13 21.13 -42.31
N LYS A 66 -28.98 21.04 -43.64
CA LYS A 66 -30.10 21.13 -44.60
C LYS A 66 -31.15 20.03 -44.47
N GLU A 67 -30.84 18.88 -43.88
CA GLU A 67 -31.85 17.86 -43.59
C GLU A 67 -32.61 18.10 -42.27
N PHE A 68 -32.31 19.16 -41.54
CA PHE A 68 -33.01 19.50 -40.31
C PHE A 68 -33.94 20.69 -40.54
N ARG A 69 -35.24 20.38 -40.70
CA ARG A 69 -36.28 21.41 -40.67
C ARG A 69 -36.25 22.11 -39.31
N PHE A 70 -35.86 23.38 -39.35
CA PHE A 70 -35.87 24.29 -38.22
C PHE A 70 -37.31 24.65 -37.87
N ASP A 71 -37.83 24.09 -36.78
CA ASP A 71 -39.05 24.59 -36.16
C ASP A 71 -38.65 25.57 -35.06
N LEU A 72 -38.32 26.79 -35.49
CA LEU A 72 -38.37 27.94 -34.59
C LEU A 72 -39.83 28.14 -34.23
N LEU A 73 -40.19 27.82 -32.99
CA LEU A 73 -41.50 28.15 -32.43
C LEU A 73 -41.72 29.68 -32.54
N GLN A 74 -42.43 30.08 -33.60
CA GLN A 74 -43.06 31.35 -33.89
C GLN A 74 -42.49 32.61 -33.22
N ALA A 75 -41.67 33.34 -33.99
CA ALA A 75 -41.89 34.77 -34.22
C ALA A 75 -41.16 35.21 -35.51
N THR A 76 -41.87 35.09 -36.64
CA THR A 76 -41.84 35.95 -37.86
C THR A 76 -40.56 36.73 -38.20
N PHE A 77 -39.89 36.38 -39.31
CA PHE A 77 -39.12 37.33 -40.12
C PHE A 77 -39.27 36.99 -41.61
N ASP A 78 -39.70 37.97 -42.41
CA ASP A 78 -39.94 37.87 -43.86
C ASP A 78 -38.67 38.21 -44.68
N ASP A 79 -38.44 37.39 -45.71
CA ASP A 79 -37.70 37.48 -47.00
C ASP A 79 -36.50 38.42 -47.29
N SER A 80 -36.11 39.39 -46.46
CA SER A 80 -35.04 40.35 -46.85
C SER A 80 -33.60 39.94 -46.53
N LEU A 81 -33.37 38.78 -45.91
CA LEU A 81 -32.03 38.32 -45.46
C LEU A 81 -31.25 37.52 -46.52
N ILE A 82 -31.89 37.15 -47.63
CA ILE A 82 -31.31 36.26 -48.65
C ILE A 82 -30.23 36.98 -49.50
N ASP A 83 -30.33 38.30 -49.68
CA ASP A 83 -29.38 39.05 -50.53
C ASP A 83 -28.07 39.45 -49.85
N PHE A 84 -27.99 39.40 -48.51
CA PHE A 84 -26.81 39.88 -47.77
C PHE A 84 -25.67 38.85 -47.72
N CYS A 85 -25.93 37.58 -48.06
CA CYS A 85 -24.97 36.49 -47.92
C CYS A 85 -24.00 36.32 -49.11
N ASN A 86 -24.14 37.09 -50.19
CA ASN A 86 -23.38 36.87 -51.43
C ASN A 86 -21.99 37.49 -51.49
N THR A 87 -21.56 38.27 -50.50
CA THR A 87 -20.31 39.03 -50.63
C THR A 87 -19.43 38.95 -49.39
N GLN A 88 -18.43 38.06 -49.49
CA GLN A 88 -17.11 38.10 -48.84
C GLN A 88 -17.05 37.84 -47.33
N LEU A 89 -16.29 36.81 -46.91
CA LEU A 89 -14.93 36.97 -46.37
C LEU A 89 -14.39 35.67 -45.72
N GLU A 90 -13.07 35.49 -45.88
CA GLU A 90 -12.21 34.36 -45.45
C GLU A 90 -11.81 34.46 -43.97
N LEU A 91 -11.99 33.43 -43.12
CA LEU A 91 -11.42 33.36 -41.76
C LEU A 91 -11.28 31.90 -41.19
N PRO A 92 -10.41 31.66 -40.18
CA PRO A 92 -9.93 30.32 -39.79
C PRO A 92 -10.60 29.68 -38.55
N VAL A 93 -10.70 28.34 -38.57
CA VAL A 93 -11.40 27.45 -37.62
C VAL A 93 -10.41 26.76 -36.67
N PHE A 94 -10.76 26.65 -35.38
CA PHE A 94 -10.10 25.74 -34.43
C PHE A 94 -11.00 24.54 -34.06
N ALA A 95 -10.54 23.37 -34.51
CA ALA A 95 -10.86 22.01 -34.08
C ALA A 95 -12.30 21.47 -34.28
N LYS A 96 -12.39 20.65 -35.36
CA LYS A 96 -13.42 19.66 -35.68
C LYS A 96 -13.35 18.49 -34.69
N GLU A 97 -14.23 18.44 -33.70
CA GLU A 97 -14.59 17.16 -33.09
C GLU A 97 -16.12 17.06 -33.05
N VAL A 98 -16.68 16.38 -34.05
CA VAL A 98 -18.05 15.85 -33.99
C VAL A 98 -17.98 14.65 -33.05
N ILE A 99 -18.02 14.94 -31.76
CA ILE A 99 -17.93 13.93 -30.71
C ILE A 99 -19.27 13.20 -30.65
N ARG A 100 -19.34 11.99 -31.21
CA ARG A 100 -20.40 10.99 -30.91
C ARG A 100 -20.25 10.48 -29.47
N ASN A 101 -20.32 11.37 -28.48
CA ASN A 101 -20.41 10.96 -27.08
C ASN A 101 -21.88 10.97 -26.65
N LYS A 102 -22.22 10.03 -25.76
CA LYS A 102 -23.54 9.98 -25.12
C LYS A 102 -23.79 11.37 -24.53
N PHE A 103 -24.92 11.97 -24.89
CA PHE A 103 -25.33 13.33 -24.50
C PHE A 103 -25.11 13.63 -23.01
N GLU A 104 -25.18 12.61 -22.15
CA GLU A 104 -24.91 12.66 -20.72
C GLU A 104 -23.45 13.01 -20.35
N ASP A 105 -22.45 12.54 -21.11
CA ASP A 105 -21.02 12.75 -20.84
C ASP A 105 -20.61 14.19 -21.19
N ILE A 106 -21.13 14.71 -22.30
CA ILE A 106 -20.93 16.12 -22.69
C ILE A 106 -21.64 17.02 -21.67
N PHE A 107 -22.88 16.71 -21.30
CA PHE A 107 -23.64 17.50 -20.35
C PHE A 107 -22.99 17.56 -18.97
N THR A 108 -22.49 16.43 -18.45
CA THR A 108 -21.73 16.41 -17.18
C THR A 108 -20.43 17.20 -17.29
N GLN A 109 -19.68 17.04 -18.39
CA GLN A 109 -18.43 17.78 -18.61
C GLN A 109 -18.63 19.30 -18.73
N TYR A 110 -19.72 19.75 -19.37
CA TYR A 110 -20.05 21.18 -19.48
C TYR A 110 -20.71 21.74 -18.22
N GLN A 111 -21.53 20.95 -17.52
CA GLN A 111 -22.13 21.35 -16.24
C GLN A 111 -21.05 21.52 -15.16
N ASP A 112 -20.07 20.62 -15.09
CA ASP A 112 -18.92 20.76 -14.18
C ASP A 112 -18.01 21.96 -14.53
N ALA A 113 -17.99 22.39 -15.81
CA ALA A 113 -17.27 23.59 -16.24
C ALA A 113 -18.05 24.89 -15.97
N LEU A 114 -19.39 24.82 -15.87
CA LEU A 114 -20.28 25.93 -15.55
C LEU A 114 -20.46 26.14 -14.03
N GLU A 115 -20.19 25.11 -13.21
CA GLU A 115 -20.12 25.23 -11.76
C GLU A 115 -18.82 25.92 -11.33
N SER A 116 -18.84 27.25 -11.37
CA SER A 116 -17.80 28.12 -10.83
C SER A 116 -18.09 28.44 -9.36
N TYR A 117 -17.27 27.92 -8.45
CA TYR A 117 -17.34 28.20 -7.01
C TYR A 117 -16.52 29.44 -6.65
N TYR A 118 -16.93 30.17 -5.61
CA TYR A 118 -16.30 31.45 -5.28
C TYR A 118 -15.49 31.37 -3.98
N ILE A 119 -14.28 31.93 -3.96
CA ILE A 119 -13.48 32.02 -2.73
C ILE A 119 -13.96 33.23 -1.90
N CYS A 120 -14.61 32.99 -0.77
CA CYS A 120 -15.15 34.01 0.13
C CYS A 120 -14.09 34.64 1.02
N SER A 121 -13.20 33.82 1.55
CA SER A 121 -12.13 34.26 2.44
C SER A 121 -10.90 33.37 2.31
N VAL A 122 -9.76 33.99 2.59
CA VAL A 122 -8.45 33.37 2.63
C VAL A 122 -7.84 33.73 3.97
N ASP A 123 -7.42 32.72 4.73
CA ASP A 123 -6.63 32.90 5.95
C ASP A 123 -5.27 32.22 5.78
N LEU A 124 -4.20 33.01 5.85
CA LEU A 124 -2.83 32.57 5.61
C LEU A 124 -2.22 32.09 6.93
N GLN A 125 -1.94 30.79 7.01
CA GLN A 125 -1.24 30.17 8.14
C GLN A 125 0.23 29.91 7.77
N LYS A 126 1.08 29.69 8.77
CA LYS A 126 2.53 29.48 8.57
C LYS A 126 2.89 28.35 7.59
N LYS A 127 2.02 27.36 7.40
CA LYS A 127 2.28 26.17 6.57
C LYS A 127 1.26 25.92 5.46
N TYR A 128 0.10 26.59 5.48
CA TYR A 128 -0.99 26.36 4.54
C TYR A 128 -1.87 27.61 4.44
N ALA A 129 -2.64 27.73 3.35
CA ALA A 129 -3.71 28.71 3.23
C ALA A 129 -5.06 28.02 3.46
N LYS A 130 -5.86 28.56 4.39
CA LYS A 130 -7.24 28.12 4.62
C LYS A 130 -8.16 28.91 3.69
N LEU A 131 -8.84 28.23 2.77
CA LEU A 131 -9.80 28.84 1.86
C LEU A 131 -11.22 28.45 2.28
N VAL A 132 -12.12 29.43 2.29
CA VAL A 132 -13.57 29.19 2.42
C VAL A 132 -14.20 29.40 1.05
N ILE A 133 -14.71 28.31 0.47
CA ILE A 133 -15.30 28.29 -0.86
C ILE A 133 -16.81 28.19 -0.73
N GLN A 134 -17.52 29.06 -1.44
CA GLN A 134 -18.97 29.01 -1.53
C GLN A 134 -19.38 28.14 -2.73
N ILE A 135 -20.02 27.02 -2.41
CA ILE A 135 -20.55 26.06 -3.39
C ILE A 135 -21.99 26.44 -3.75
N SER A 136 -22.77 26.92 -2.78
CA SER A 136 -24.13 27.43 -3.00
C SER A 136 -24.44 28.57 -2.01
N PRO A 137 -25.55 29.32 -2.17
CA PRO A 137 -25.92 30.40 -1.26
C PRO A 137 -25.98 30.00 0.22
N SER A 138 -26.20 28.72 0.51
CA SER A 138 -26.30 28.15 1.86
C SER A 138 -25.15 27.19 2.22
N LEU A 139 -24.30 26.78 1.28
CA LEU A 139 -23.22 25.82 1.51
C LEU A 139 -21.85 26.43 1.25
N THR A 140 -21.06 26.52 2.31
CA THR A 140 -19.63 26.84 2.26
C THR A 140 -18.82 25.60 2.63
N LYS A 141 -17.70 25.40 1.94
CA LYS A 141 -16.74 24.33 2.20
C LYS A 141 -15.39 24.94 2.52
N GLU A 142 -14.75 24.44 3.58
CA GLU A 142 -13.41 24.86 3.95
C GLU A 142 -12.38 23.86 3.39
N ILE A 143 -11.36 24.37 2.70
CA ILE A 143 -10.23 23.57 2.23
C ILE A 143 -8.90 24.18 2.71
N ARG A 144 -7.88 23.34 2.85
CA ARG A 144 -6.53 23.75 3.29
C ARG A 144 -5.53 23.44 2.19
N VAL A 145 -5.12 24.43 1.42
CA VAL A 145 -4.16 24.27 0.32
C VAL A 145 -2.74 24.63 0.77
N THR A 146 -1.74 24.05 0.09
CA THR A 146 -0.34 24.41 0.34
C THR A 146 -0.08 25.87 -0.06
N LEU A 147 0.98 26.48 0.49
CA LEU A 147 1.35 27.85 0.13
C LEU A 147 1.80 27.94 -1.34
N ASP A 148 2.43 26.89 -1.85
CA ASP A 148 2.87 26.82 -3.26
C ASP A 148 1.64 26.76 -4.19
N ASP A 149 0.64 25.92 -3.90
CA ASP A 149 -0.60 25.85 -4.68
C ASP A 149 -1.36 27.18 -4.65
N TYR A 150 -1.42 27.82 -3.47
CA TYR A 150 -2.04 29.14 -3.32
C TYR A 150 -1.41 30.19 -4.24
N VAL A 151 -0.08 30.20 -4.36
CA VAL A 151 0.65 31.13 -5.22
C VAL A 151 0.52 30.73 -6.70
N GLN A 152 0.74 29.46 -7.03
CA GLN A 152 0.74 28.93 -8.39
C GLN A 152 -0.60 29.12 -9.09
N TYR A 153 -1.70 28.80 -8.40
CA TYR A 153 -3.05 28.95 -8.95
C TYR A 153 -3.68 30.31 -8.63
N GLY A 154 -2.95 31.18 -7.94
CA GLY A 154 -3.37 32.55 -7.62
C GLY A 154 -4.67 32.60 -6.80
N LEU A 155 -4.86 31.70 -5.83
CA LEU A 155 -6.13 31.46 -5.12
C LEU A 155 -6.53 32.60 -4.15
N ARG A 156 -6.85 33.79 -4.67
CA ARG A 156 -7.21 34.98 -3.87
C ARG A 156 -8.71 35.08 -3.62
N LYS A 157 -9.08 35.82 -2.56
CA LYS A 157 -10.49 36.21 -2.32
C LYS A 157 -11.05 36.88 -3.58
N GLY A 158 -12.19 36.40 -4.05
CA GLY A 158 -12.84 36.93 -5.23
C GLY A 158 -12.65 36.12 -6.52
N ILE A 159 -11.80 35.09 -6.50
CA ILE A 159 -11.55 34.26 -7.68
C ILE A 159 -12.52 33.08 -7.73
N THR A 160 -12.89 32.70 -8.95
CA THR A 160 -13.70 31.52 -9.24
C THR A 160 -12.82 30.29 -9.46
N ILE A 161 -13.20 29.17 -8.85
CA ILE A 161 -12.56 27.86 -9.03
C ILE A 161 -13.57 26.92 -9.68
N THR A 162 -13.13 26.15 -10.67
CA THR A 162 -13.97 25.10 -11.27
C THR A 162 -14.07 23.88 -10.35
N LYS A 163 -15.15 23.10 -10.45
CA LYS A 163 -15.28 21.86 -9.68
C LYS A 163 -14.14 20.87 -9.88
N LYS A 164 -13.60 20.77 -11.10
CA LYS A 164 -12.43 19.92 -11.40
C LYS A 164 -11.19 20.37 -10.64
N GLN A 165 -10.94 21.68 -10.56
CA GLN A 165 -9.82 22.22 -9.79
C GLN A 165 -10.02 21.99 -8.29
N LEU A 166 -11.25 22.19 -7.78
CA LEU A 166 -11.57 21.90 -6.38
C LEU A 166 -11.26 20.44 -6.04
N HIS A 167 -11.69 19.50 -6.88
CA HIS A 167 -11.41 18.08 -6.68
C HIS A 167 -9.90 17.79 -6.72
N SER A 168 -9.16 18.37 -7.67
CA SER A 168 -7.70 18.22 -7.71
C SER A 168 -7.01 18.73 -6.43
N PHE A 169 -7.50 19.82 -5.83
CA PHE A 169 -6.97 20.29 -4.55
C PHE A 169 -7.32 19.34 -3.40
N GLU A 170 -8.51 18.75 -3.40
CA GLU A 170 -8.91 17.75 -2.41
C GLU A 170 -8.03 16.49 -2.49
N ASP A 171 -7.82 15.97 -3.71
CA ASP A 171 -6.94 14.82 -3.93
C ASP A 171 -5.50 15.12 -3.49
N HIS A 172 -5.00 16.32 -3.79
CA HIS A 172 -3.68 16.77 -3.32
C HIS A 172 -3.61 16.84 -1.79
N ILE A 173 -4.64 17.37 -1.12
CA ILE A 173 -4.71 17.44 0.34
C ILE A 173 -4.69 16.05 0.96
N ASP A 174 -5.49 15.13 0.43
CA ASP A 174 -5.60 13.77 0.95
C ASP A 174 -4.29 13.00 0.74
N SER A 175 -3.66 13.15 -0.43
CA SER A 175 -2.35 12.57 -0.74
C SER A 175 -1.24 13.06 0.21
N GLU A 176 -1.23 14.36 0.56
CA GLU A 176 -0.25 14.93 1.47
C GLU A 176 -0.53 14.48 2.91
N GLN A 177 -1.78 14.42 3.35
CA GLN A 177 -2.14 13.86 4.66
C GLN A 177 -1.71 12.40 4.79
N LEU A 178 -1.90 11.61 3.74
CA LEU A 178 -1.47 10.22 3.68
C LEU A 178 0.06 10.10 3.72
N TYR A 179 0.78 10.96 3.00
CA TYR A 179 2.23 11.06 3.07
C TYR A 179 2.71 11.37 4.50
N GLN A 180 2.12 12.35 5.17
CA GLN A 180 2.43 12.68 6.57
C GLN A 180 2.09 11.54 7.55
N ARG A 181 1.07 10.72 7.25
CA ARG A 181 0.79 9.49 8.01
C ARG A 181 1.88 8.44 7.80
N CYS A 182 2.37 8.28 6.58
CA CYS A 182 3.49 7.38 6.28
C CYS A 182 4.75 7.80 7.04
N LEU A 183 5.10 9.09 7.04
CA LEU A 183 6.26 9.60 7.77
C LEU A 183 6.17 9.32 9.27
N ARG A 184 5.01 9.55 9.88
CA ARG A 184 4.76 9.21 11.30
C ARG A 184 4.85 7.71 11.56
N LYS A 185 4.46 6.87 10.59
CA LYS A 185 4.55 5.42 10.72
C LYS A 185 6.00 4.94 10.66
N LEU A 186 6.80 5.55 9.78
CA LEU A 186 8.23 5.26 9.59
C LEU A 186 9.08 5.80 10.73
N SER A 187 8.71 6.94 11.33
CA SER A 187 9.46 7.50 12.48
C SER A 187 9.44 6.62 13.72
N LEU A 188 8.48 5.70 13.84
CA LEU A 188 8.37 4.79 14.98
C LEU A 188 9.27 3.55 14.84
N LYS A 189 9.41 3.04 13.61
CA LYS A 189 10.12 1.81 13.32
C LYS A 189 10.40 1.70 11.82
N ASP A 190 11.59 1.22 11.48
CA ASP A 190 11.96 0.89 10.11
C ASP A 190 11.09 -0.24 9.55
N ARG A 191 10.60 -0.03 8.33
CA ARG A 191 9.68 -0.92 7.63
C ARG A 191 10.18 -1.22 6.24
N THR A 192 9.90 -2.42 5.78
CA THR A 192 10.14 -2.78 4.38
C THR A 192 9.10 -2.16 3.46
N ILE A 193 9.42 -2.08 2.17
CA ILE A 193 8.49 -1.67 1.13
C ILE A 193 7.22 -2.55 1.18
N TYR A 194 7.38 -3.86 1.36
CA TYR A 194 6.27 -4.79 1.49
C TYR A 194 5.37 -4.48 2.70
N GLU A 195 5.96 -4.24 3.88
CA GLU A 195 5.23 -3.90 5.09
C GLU A 195 4.43 -2.59 4.92
N MET A 196 5.01 -1.59 4.25
CA MET A 196 4.33 -0.33 3.96
C MET A 196 3.19 -0.48 2.96
N ARG A 197 3.38 -1.24 1.87
CA ARG A 197 2.34 -1.54 0.89
C ARG A 197 1.17 -2.28 1.52
N ARG A 198 1.46 -3.29 2.34
CA ARG A 198 0.44 -4.05 3.07
C ARG A 198 -0.35 -3.14 4.01
N TRP A 199 0.34 -2.30 4.79
CA TRP A 199 -0.31 -1.39 5.72
C TRP A 199 -1.21 -0.37 5.00
N LEU A 200 -0.75 0.22 3.90
CA LEU A 200 -1.54 1.16 3.10
C LEU A 200 -2.79 0.50 2.51
N LYS A 201 -2.68 -0.75 2.04
CA LYS A 201 -3.82 -1.53 1.55
C LYS A 201 -4.84 -1.84 2.64
N GLU A 202 -4.39 -2.19 3.84
CA GLU A 202 -5.26 -2.49 4.99
C GLU A 202 -6.01 -1.26 5.50
N THR A 203 -5.51 -0.04 5.25
CA THR A 203 -6.20 1.19 5.65
C THR A 203 -7.36 1.60 4.75
N GLU A 204 -7.50 1.05 3.53
CA GLU A 204 -8.54 1.43 2.54
C GLU A 204 -8.60 2.94 2.23
N LEU A 205 -7.51 3.68 2.48
CA LEU A 205 -7.43 5.13 2.31
C LEU A 205 -6.90 5.56 0.94
N ALA A 206 -6.45 4.63 0.10
CA ALA A 206 -5.75 4.94 -1.14
C ALA A 206 -5.93 3.84 -2.18
N ASP A 207 -6.03 4.25 -3.43
CA ASP A 207 -6.09 3.33 -4.57
C ASP A 207 -4.71 2.74 -4.89
N TYR A 208 -4.69 1.63 -5.62
CA TYR A 208 -3.45 0.93 -5.96
C TYR A 208 -2.42 1.83 -6.66
N GLN A 209 -2.87 2.74 -7.53
CA GLN A 209 -2.00 3.68 -8.23
C GLN A 209 -1.39 4.72 -7.28
N GLU A 210 -2.18 5.26 -6.36
CA GLU A 210 -1.73 6.22 -5.35
C GLU A 210 -0.72 5.58 -4.39
N VAL A 211 -0.96 4.33 -3.98
CA VAL A 211 -0.03 3.57 -3.13
C VAL A 211 1.32 3.40 -3.84
N ASN A 212 1.34 3.09 -5.14
CA ASN A 212 2.59 2.97 -5.89
C ASN A 212 3.34 4.30 -5.94
N ALA A 213 2.66 5.37 -6.36
CA ALA A 213 3.27 6.70 -6.45
C ALA A 213 3.82 7.19 -5.10
N LEU A 214 3.10 6.91 -4.01
CA LEU A 214 3.53 7.27 -2.66
C LEU A 214 4.76 6.50 -2.20
N ILE A 215 4.81 5.18 -2.45
CA ILE A 215 5.97 4.35 -2.13
C ILE A 215 7.19 4.79 -2.95
N ASP A 216 7.02 5.08 -4.24
CA ASP A 216 8.11 5.54 -5.09
C ASP A 216 8.64 6.90 -4.61
N LYS A 217 7.75 7.81 -4.19
CA LYS A 217 8.14 9.09 -3.55
C LYS A 217 8.93 8.86 -2.26
N LEU A 218 8.54 7.91 -1.43
CA LEU A 218 9.26 7.57 -0.19
C LEU A 218 10.65 6.96 -0.45
N ILE A 219 10.78 6.12 -1.49
CA ILE A 219 12.06 5.54 -1.92
C ILE A 219 12.98 6.63 -2.46
N GLN A 220 12.49 7.50 -3.35
CA GLN A 220 13.28 8.61 -3.92
C GLN A 220 13.79 9.58 -2.85
N LYS A 221 13.02 9.80 -1.79
CA LYS A 221 13.42 10.63 -0.65
C LYS A 221 14.32 9.90 0.36
N GLY A 222 14.58 8.61 0.17
CA GLY A 222 15.45 7.80 1.03
C GLY A 222 14.81 7.39 2.36
N TYR A 223 13.49 7.48 2.50
CA TYR A 223 12.78 7.02 3.70
C TYR A 223 12.56 5.49 3.70
N LEU A 224 12.59 4.87 2.52
CA LEU A 224 12.47 3.43 2.33
C LEU A 224 13.66 2.91 1.55
N ASP A 225 14.37 1.97 2.15
CA ASP A 225 15.51 1.29 1.56
C ASP A 225 15.56 -0.15 2.11
N ASP A 226 15.09 -1.10 1.31
CA ASP A 226 15.04 -2.51 1.70
C ASP A 226 16.45 -3.12 1.78
N GLU A 227 17.41 -2.66 0.99
CA GLU A 227 18.79 -3.17 0.98
C GLU A 227 19.52 -2.77 2.26
N LYS A 228 19.47 -1.48 2.60
CA LYS A 228 20.02 -0.96 3.85
C LYS A 228 19.39 -1.64 5.06
N LEU A 229 18.06 -1.72 5.09
CA LEU A 229 17.34 -2.41 6.17
C LEU A 229 17.74 -3.88 6.25
N CYS A 230 17.92 -4.56 5.12
CA CYS A 230 18.36 -5.95 5.07
C CYS A 230 19.73 -6.13 5.74
N ILE A 231 20.72 -5.31 5.39
CA ILE A 231 22.08 -5.36 5.97
C ILE A 231 22.03 -5.14 7.49
N GLU A 232 21.32 -4.11 7.96
CA GLU A 232 21.21 -3.80 9.39
C GLU A 232 20.52 -4.95 10.16
N GLN A 233 19.46 -5.52 9.59
CA GLN A 233 18.76 -6.65 10.21
C GLN A 233 19.59 -7.93 10.23
N ILE A 234 20.36 -8.19 9.17
CA ILE A 234 21.29 -9.31 9.11
C ILE A 234 22.31 -9.21 10.25
N GLN A 235 22.89 -8.04 10.46
CA GLN A 235 23.82 -7.79 11.57
C GLN A 235 23.15 -7.94 12.94
N ALA A 236 21.98 -7.32 13.14
CA ALA A 236 21.24 -7.39 14.40
C ALA A 236 20.82 -8.82 14.77
N LEU A 237 20.36 -9.61 13.80
CA LEU A 237 19.97 -11.00 14.02
C LEU A 237 21.18 -11.91 14.25
N SER A 238 22.30 -11.64 13.58
CA SER A 238 23.56 -12.36 13.81
C SER A 238 24.10 -12.10 15.22
N ASN A 239 24.05 -10.84 15.68
CA ASN A 239 24.39 -10.48 17.06
C ASN A 239 23.45 -11.14 18.10
N SER A 240 22.22 -11.44 17.69
CA SER A 240 21.25 -12.22 18.47
C SER A 240 21.46 -13.74 18.37
N LEU A 241 22.57 -14.17 17.76
CA LEU A 241 22.99 -15.57 17.60
C LEU A 241 22.01 -16.42 16.77
N TYR A 242 21.36 -15.83 15.78
CA TYR A 242 20.62 -16.57 14.75
C TYR A 242 21.56 -16.98 13.61
N GLY A 243 21.38 -18.20 13.11
CA GLY A 243 22.10 -18.71 11.96
C GLY A 243 21.47 -18.27 10.64
N PRO A 244 22.19 -18.44 9.50
CA PRO A 244 21.81 -17.88 8.21
C PRO A 244 20.41 -18.29 7.75
N LYS A 245 20.02 -19.56 7.91
CA LYS A 245 18.71 -20.05 7.47
C LYS A 245 17.56 -19.35 8.20
N GLN A 246 17.72 -19.10 9.49
CA GLN A 246 16.70 -18.44 10.29
C GLN A 246 16.62 -16.95 9.98
N ILE A 247 17.76 -16.31 9.70
CA ILE A 247 17.81 -14.91 9.26
C ILE A 247 17.09 -14.77 7.92
N ILE A 248 17.41 -15.62 6.94
CA ILE A 248 16.74 -15.63 5.63
C ILE A 248 15.22 -15.81 5.80
N SER A 249 14.79 -16.79 6.61
CA SER A 249 13.37 -17.00 6.87
C SER A 249 12.68 -15.77 7.48
N LYS A 250 13.32 -15.08 8.42
CA LYS A 250 12.76 -13.87 9.05
C LYS A 250 12.66 -12.71 8.07
N LEU A 251 13.66 -12.50 7.22
CA LEU A 251 13.66 -11.43 6.22
C LEU A 251 12.64 -11.70 5.11
N LYS A 252 12.49 -12.96 4.67
CA LYS A 252 11.42 -13.38 3.76
C LYS A 252 10.03 -13.10 4.33
N GLN A 253 9.80 -13.35 5.62
CA GLN A 253 8.53 -13.02 6.29
C GLN A 253 8.24 -11.51 6.31
N ARG A 254 9.28 -10.66 6.27
CA ARG A 254 9.15 -9.20 6.12
C ARG A 254 8.98 -8.75 4.67
N GLY A 255 8.94 -9.68 3.71
CA GLY A 255 8.68 -9.42 2.30
C GLY A 255 9.88 -9.00 1.46
N ILE A 256 11.11 -9.19 1.96
CA ILE A 256 12.33 -8.94 1.18
C ILE A 256 12.56 -10.12 0.24
N LYS A 257 12.89 -9.84 -1.03
CA LYS A 257 13.19 -10.86 -2.04
C LYS A 257 14.42 -11.68 -1.66
N GLU A 258 14.39 -12.97 -1.95
CA GLU A 258 15.48 -13.89 -1.62
C GLU A 258 16.82 -13.47 -2.23
N ASP A 259 16.82 -13.07 -3.50
CA ASP A 259 18.04 -12.66 -4.20
C ASP A 259 18.73 -11.47 -3.51
N CYS A 260 17.94 -10.50 -3.04
CA CYS A 260 18.44 -9.34 -2.28
C CYS A 260 19.01 -9.78 -0.93
N ILE A 261 18.35 -10.69 -0.21
CA ILE A 261 18.85 -11.22 1.06
C ILE A 261 20.20 -11.91 0.88
N LEU A 262 20.33 -12.75 -0.15
CA LEU A 262 21.57 -13.48 -0.44
C LEU A 262 22.72 -12.51 -0.77
N ALA A 263 22.47 -11.49 -1.58
CA ALA A 263 23.45 -10.45 -1.88
C ALA A 263 23.89 -9.68 -0.61
N CYS A 264 22.95 -9.24 0.23
CA CYS A 264 23.28 -8.55 1.48
C CYS A 264 24.04 -9.46 2.47
N MET A 265 23.74 -10.76 2.50
CA MET A 265 24.45 -11.74 3.31
C MET A 265 25.92 -11.88 2.90
N GLU A 266 26.16 -11.98 1.59
CA GLU A 266 27.51 -12.08 1.03
C GLU A 266 28.34 -10.81 1.34
N GLN A 267 27.73 -9.63 1.20
CA GLN A 267 28.35 -8.37 1.53
C GLN A 267 28.68 -8.23 3.03
N SER A 268 27.82 -8.75 3.91
CA SER A 268 27.95 -8.60 5.36
C SER A 268 29.10 -9.40 5.98
N LYS A 269 29.69 -10.38 5.26
CA LYS A 269 30.84 -11.20 5.68
C LYS A 269 30.77 -11.67 7.15
N ILE A 270 29.61 -12.18 7.54
CA ILE A 270 29.30 -12.54 8.91
C ILE A 270 30.15 -13.74 9.34
N LYS A 271 30.75 -13.66 10.53
CA LYS A 271 31.47 -14.78 11.14
C LYS A 271 30.49 -15.79 11.76
N GLU A 272 29.80 -16.54 10.91
CA GLU A 272 28.80 -17.55 11.32
C GLU A 272 29.34 -18.50 12.40
N TYR A 273 30.60 -18.92 12.24
CA TYR A 273 31.28 -19.82 13.16
C TYR A 273 31.36 -19.27 14.59
N ASP A 274 31.81 -18.03 14.74
CA ASP A 274 32.03 -17.39 16.04
C ASP A 274 30.70 -17.23 16.79
N TYR A 275 29.63 -16.85 16.08
CA TYR A 275 28.29 -16.76 16.67
C TYR A 275 27.73 -18.13 17.06
N ALA A 276 27.95 -19.15 16.24
CA ALA A 276 27.56 -20.53 16.56
C ALA A 276 28.29 -21.03 17.81
N LEU A 277 29.60 -20.81 17.91
CA LEU A 277 30.41 -21.17 19.08
C LEU A 277 29.96 -20.41 20.34
N ALA A 278 29.73 -19.10 20.24
CA ALA A 278 29.22 -18.29 21.35
C ALA A 278 27.84 -18.75 21.85
N TYR A 279 26.97 -19.22 20.95
CA TYR A 279 25.69 -19.78 21.34
C TYR A 279 25.83 -21.17 21.96
N ALA A 280 26.68 -22.03 21.38
CA ALA A 280 26.88 -23.39 21.82
C ALA A 280 27.55 -23.45 23.20
N THR A 281 28.52 -22.57 23.48
CA THR A 281 29.14 -22.42 24.81
C THR A 281 28.13 -22.00 25.89
N LYS A 282 27.21 -21.08 25.57
CA LYS A 282 26.09 -20.72 26.47
C LYS A 282 25.15 -21.91 26.70
N ALA A 283 24.83 -22.66 25.63
CA ALA A 283 23.98 -23.84 25.73
C ALA A 283 24.63 -24.95 26.56
N LEU A 284 25.94 -25.15 26.43
CA LEU A 284 26.73 -26.13 27.18
C LEU A 284 26.67 -25.86 28.69
N LYS A 285 26.86 -24.60 29.11
CA LYS A 285 26.73 -24.19 30.53
C LYS A 285 25.37 -24.57 31.12
N GLN A 286 24.31 -24.56 30.32
CA GLN A 286 22.96 -24.95 30.77
C GLN A 286 22.74 -26.47 30.82
N SER A 287 23.55 -27.26 30.11
CA SER A 287 23.40 -28.72 29.96
C SER A 287 24.43 -29.54 30.73
N GLN A 288 25.13 -28.96 31.70
CA GLN A 288 26.13 -29.66 32.52
C GLN A 288 25.58 -30.86 33.31
N LYS A 289 24.26 -30.90 33.56
CA LYS A 289 23.58 -31.99 34.30
C LYS A 289 23.13 -33.16 33.42
N SER A 290 23.72 -33.34 32.24
CA SER A 290 23.37 -34.40 31.29
C SER A 290 24.62 -35.11 30.80
N SER A 291 24.48 -36.35 30.32
CA SER A 291 25.58 -37.10 29.68
C SER A 291 26.20 -36.33 28.52
N VAL A 292 27.41 -36.70 28.12
CA VAL A 292 28.10 -36.03 27.02
C VAL A 292 27.32 -36.19 25.71
N ILE A 293 26.85 -37.40 25.40
CA ILE A 293 26.10 -37.67 24.16
C ILE A 293 24.80 -36.86 24.13
N LYS A 294 24.03 -36.85 25.23
CA LYS A 294 22.79 -36.09 25.30
C LYS A 294 23.03 -34.58 25.21
N THR A 295 24.12 -34.10 25.80
CA THR A 295 24.54 -32.70 25.71
C THR A 295 24.87 -32.32 24.27
N LYS A 296 25.68 -33.13 23.57
CA LYS A 296 25.99 -32.93 22.14
C LYS A 296 24.73 -32.88 21.28
N ASN A 297 23.81 -33.82 21.46
CA ASN A 297 22.54 -33.85 20.72
C ASN A 297 21.65 -32.65 21.04
N THR A 298 21.62 -32.21 22.30
CA THR A 298 20.84 -31.03 22.72
C THR A 298 21.40 -29.75 22.07
N ILE A 299 22.73 -29.58 22.09
CA ILE A 299 23.39 -28.43 21.46
C ILE A 299 23.19 -28.47 19.94
N ARG A 300 23.34 -29.63 19.30
CA ARG A 300 23.04 -29.83 17.87
C ARG A 300 21.62 -29.35 17.54
N ASN A 301 20.62 -29.82 18.27
CA ASN A 301 19.22 -29.44 18.03
C ASN A 301 18.97 -27.94 18.27
N LYS A 302 19.57 -27.36 19.31
CA LYS A 302 19.51 -25.91 19.56
C LYS A 302 20.14 -25.11 18.41
N LEU A 303 21.29 -25.53 17.87
CA LEU A 303 21.90 -24.85 16.72
C LEU A 303 21.08 -25.05 15.43
N MET A 304 20.55 -26.25 15.20
CA MET A 304 19.67 -26.54 14.06
C MET A 304 18.43 -25.66 14.07
N THR A 305 17.74 -25.56 15.21
CA THR A 305 16.56 -24.68 15.37
C THR A 305 16.90 -23.19 15.27
N ARG A 306 18.17 -22.81 15.51
CA ARG A 306 18.66 -21.45 15.24
C ARG A 306 19.06 -21.22 13.78
N GLY A 307 19.05 -22.25 12.94
CA GLY A 307 19.26 -22.12 11.50
C GLY A 307 20.71 -22.16 11.05
N TYR A 308 21.62 -22.71 11.85
CA TYR A 308 23.00 -22.96 11.43
C TYR A 308 23.10 -24.17 10.48
N SER A 309 24.14 -24.19 9.65
CA SER A 309 24.41 -25.30 8.73
C SER A 309 25.00 -26.52 9.46
N ASN A 310 24.71 -27.74 8.98
CA ASN A 310 25.25 -28.98 9.58
C ASN A 310 26.78 -28.95 9.65
N SER A 311 27.45 -28.46 8.60
CA SER A 311 28.90 -28.32 8.53
C SER A 311 29.48 -27.44 9.63
N VAL A 312 28.81 -26.34 9.99
CA VAL A 312 29.24 -25.45 11.08
C VAL A 312 28.95 -26.10 12.43
N ILE A 313 27.78 -26.73 12.56
CA ILE A 313 27.35 -27.41 13.79
C ILE A 313 28.33 -28.52 14.18
N ASP A 314 28.74 -29.35 13.22
CA ASP A 314 29.65 -30.45 13.47
C ASP A 314 31.02 -29.96 13.92
N LYS A 315 31.54 -28.89 13.30
CA LYS A 315 32.79 -28.25 13.73
C LYS A 315 32.71 -27.70 15.16
N VAL A 316 31.65 -26.94 15.47
CA VAL A 316 31.45 -26.35 16.80
C VAL A 316 31.31 -27.44 17.88
N ILE A 317 30.57 -28.51 17.60
CA ILE A 317 30.41 -29.62 18.55
C ILE A 317 31.73 -30.36 18.81
N LEU A 318 32.63 -30.42 17.84
CA LEU A 318 33.95 -31.03 18.02
C LEU A 318 34.88 -30.16 18.86
N GLU A 319 34.81 -28.83 18.73
CA GLU A 319 35.69 -27.90 19.44
C GLU A 319 35.30 -27.66 20.91
N LEU A 320 34.02 -27.84 21.26
CA LEU A 320 33.55 -27.63 22.63
C LEU A 320 34.22 -28.55 23.65
N ASP A 321 34.59 -27.98 24.81
CA ASP A 321 35.11 -28.76 25.95
C ASP A 321 33.96 -29.37 26.78
N TYR A 322 33.95 -30.70 26.88
CA TYR A 322 32.97 -31.47 27.65
C TYR A 322 33.54 -32.07 28.94
N SER A 323 34.74 -31.65 29.37
CA SER A 323 35.42 -32.11 30.58
C SER A 323 34.49 -32.18 31.80
N SER A 324 33.79 -31.09 32.12
CA SER A 324 32.87 -31.04 33.26
C SER A 324 31.70 -32.02 33.16
N ASN A 325 31.23 -32.35 31.96
CA ASN A 325 30.17 -33.34 31.77
C ASN A 325 30.71 -34.76 31.99
N LYS A 326 31.93 -35.04 31.52
CA LYS A 326 32.60 -36.34 31.71
C LYS A 326 32.89 -36.62 33.18
N GLU A 327 33.42 -35.64 33.90
CA GLU A 327 33.72 -35.77 35.35
C GLU A 327 32.49 -36.13 36.18
N ASN A 328 31.31 -35.68 35.76
CA ASN A 328 30.06 -35.92 36.47
C ASN A 328 29.27 -37.12 35.93
N GLU A 329 29.76 -37.83 34.91
CA GLU A 329 28.99 -38.82 34.16
C GLU A 329 28.53 -39.99 35.04
N ASP A 330 29.43 -40.56 35.85
CA ASP A 330 29.13 -41.64 36.79
C ASP A 330 28.08 -41.22 37.84
N VAL A 331 28.26 -40.04 38.43
CA VAL A 331 27.35 -39.49 39.45
C VAL A 331 25.96 -39.22 38.86
N LEU A 332 25.90 -38.75 37.61
CA LEU A 332 24.65 -38.51 36.90
C LEU A 332 23.96 -39.84 36.54
N LEU A 333 24.72 -40.85 36.13
CA LEU A 333 24.22 -42.18 35.80
C LEU A 333 23.63 -42.87 37.03
N GLU A 334 24.32 -42.86 38.16
CA GLU A 334 23.83 -43.42 39.43
C GLU A 334 22.50 -42.78 39.86
N LYS A 335 22.42 -41.44 39.81
CA LYS A 335 21.19 -40.69 40.10
C LYS A 335 20.06 -41.04 39.13
N LEU A 336 20.37 -41.26 37.86
CA LEU A 336 19.38 -41.63 36.85
C LEU A 336 18.87 -43.05 37.04
N ILE A 337 19.74 -44.00 37.37
CA ILE A 337 19.35 -45.38 37.68
C ILE A 337 18.42 -45.38 38.89
N LYS A 338 18.80 -44.72 40.00
CA LYS A 338 17.94 -44.59 41.20
C LYS A 338 16.56 -43.99 40.87
N LYS A 339 16.51 -43.01 39.96
CA LYS A 339 15.24 -42.42 39.48
C LYS A 339 14.45 -43.37 38.59
N ALA A 340 15.11 -44.16 37.76
CA ALA A 340 14.51 -45.13 36.86
C ALA A 340 13.90 -46.31 37.63
N ILE A 341 14.59 -46.81 38.66
CA ILE A 341 14.10 -47.84 39.59
C ILE A 341 12.75 -47.40 40.17
N LYS A 342 12.71 -46.26 40.87
CA LYS A 342 11.47 -45.71 41.46
C LYS A 342 10.33 -45.52 40.47
N ARG A 343 10.64 -45.30 39.19
CA ARG A 343 9.64 -45.10 38.12
C ARG A 343 9.08 -46.43 37.62
N TYR A 344 9.92 -47.43 37.39
CA TYR A 344 9.55 -48.66 36.68
C TYR A 344 9.25 -49.84 37.60
N GLU A 345 9.76 -49.86 38.82
CA GLU A 345 9.56 -50.91 39.83
C GLU A 345 8.08 -51.12 40.18
N ARG A 346 7.24 -50.10 39.99
CA ARG A 346 5.78 -50.20 40.19
C ARG A 346 5.07 -51.08 39.15
N LYS A 347 5.68 -51.36 38.01
CA LYS A 347 5.05 -52.01 36.85
C LYS A 347 5.81 -53.22 36.33
N TYR A 348 7.09 -53.36 36.66
CA TYR A 348 7.99 -54.37 36.13
C TYR A 348 8.85 -54.93 37.25
N GLN A 349 9.20 -56.21 37.17
CA GLN A 349 10.05 -56.92 38.13
C GLN A 349 11.12 -57.73 37.39
N GLY A 350 12.15 -58.18 38.12
CA GLY A 350 13.22 -59.03 37.59
C GLY A 350 13.91 -58.48 36.34
N TYR A 351 14.12 -59.35 35.35
CA TYR A 351 14.82 -59.05 34.10
C TYR A 351 14.15 -57.93 33.27
N ASP A 352 12.82 -57.86 33.28
CA ASP A 352 12.07 -56.84 32.55
C ASP A 352 12.33 -55.44 33.13
N LEU A 353 12.41 -55.32 34.45
CA LEU A 353 12.78 -54.08 35.11
C LEU A 353 14.20 -53.65 34.73
N LYS A 354 15.16 -54.58 34.79
CA LYS A 354 16.57 -54.36 34.38
C LYS A 354 16.64 -53.82 32.95
N THR A 355 15.94 -54.48 32.02
CA THR A 355 15.90 -54.10 30.60
C THR A 355 15.30 -52.71 30.38
N ARG A 356 14.24 -52.34 31.10
CA ARG A 356 13.61 -51.01 30.98
C ARG A 356 14.51 -49.89 31.49
N ILE A 357 15.22 -50.13 32.58
CA ILE A 357 16.16 -49.18 33.17
C ILE A 357 17.37 -49.00 32.26
N TYR A 358 17.92 -50.10 31.74
CA TYR A 358 19.00 -50.10 30.77
C TYR A 358 18.64 -49.27 29.52
N ARG A 359 17.49 -49.56 28.90
CA ARG A 359 16.99 -48.79 27.75
C ARG A 359 16.79 -47.32 28.09
N TYR A 360 16.28 -47.02 29.28
CA TYR A 360 16.09 -45.64 29.70
C TYR A 360 17.44 -44.90 29.81
N CYS A 361 18.46 -45.48 30.45
CA CYS A 361 19.80 -44.88 30.52
C CYS A 361 20.43 -44.70 29.14
N LEU A 362 20.27 -45.67 28.22
CA LEU A 362 20.68 -45.54 26.82
C LEU A 362 20.01 -44.36 26.11
N THR A 363 18.69 -44.19 26.28
CA THR A 363 18.00 -43.01 25.70
C THR A 363 18.45 -41.69 26.30
N GLN A 364 19.02 -41.72 27.51
CA GLN A 364 19.64 -40.55 28.13
C GLN A 364 21.09 -40.35 27.69
N GLY A 365 21.63 -41.17 26.79
CA GLY A 365 22.94 -40.99 26.15
C GLY A 365 24.13 -41.43 27.00
N PHE A 366 23.96 -42.41 27.89
CA PHE A 366 25.08 -43.03 28.59
C PHE A 366 25.63 -44.22 27.79
N HIS A 367 26.92 -44.52 27.94
CA HIS A 367 27.54 -45.66 27.25
C HIS A 367 27.06 -46.99 27.83
N SER A 368 26.91 -47.99 26.95
CA SER A 368 26.42 -49.33 27.34
C SER A 368 27.29 -50.00 28.39
N GLU A 369 28.60 -49.82 28.30
CA GLU A 369 29.60 -50.38 29.22
C GLU A 369 29.43 -49.79 30.62
N ASP A 370 29.40 -48.46 30.75
CA ASP A 370 29.21 -47.77 32.04
C ASP A 370 27.89 -48.15 32.71
N ILE A 371 26.81 -48.25 31.92
CA ILE A 371 25.51 -48.69 32.43
C ILE A 371 25.61 -50.11 32.96
N SER A 372 26.25 -51.03 32.23
CA SER A 372 26.34 -52.44 32.61
C SER A 372 27.17 -52.60 33.89
N VAL A 373 28.34 -51.94 33.97
CA VAL A 373 29.21 -51.96 35.16
C VAL A 373 28.49 -51.43 36.40
N LEU A 374 27.78 -50.29 36.29
CA LEU A 374 27.04 -49.73 37.42
C LEU A 374 25.82 -50.57 37.79
N MET A 375 25.13 -51.16 36.81
CA MET A 375 24.01 -52.05 37.09
C MET A 375 24.50 -53.31 37.80
N ASP A 376 25.56 -53.96 37.34
CA ASP A 376 26.07 -55.18 37.97
C ASP A 376 26.67 -54.92 39.37
N ARG A 377 27.25 -53.73 39.60
CA ARG A 377 27.69 -53.28 40.94
C ARG A 377 26.52 -53.06 41.92
N MET A 378 25.32 -52.70 41.45
CA MET A 378 24.20 -52.34 42.32
C MET A 378 23.50 -53.53 43.00
N GLU A 379 24.09 -54.73 43.02
CA GLU A 379 23.51 -55.96 43.59
C GLU A 379 22.00 -56.04 43.30
N TRP A 380 21.66 -56.24 42.03
CA TRP A 380 20.31 -56.68 41.72
C TRP A 380 20.17 -58.06 42.35
N SER A 381 19.36 -58.15 43.41
CA SER A 381 19.00 -59.43 44.00
C SER A 381 18.58 -60.32 42.84
N HIS A 382 19.42 -61.30 42.55
CA HIS A 382 19.06 -62.38 41.66
C HIS A 382 17.98 -63.14 42.42
N ASP A 383 16.73 -62.80 42.16
CA ASP A 383 15.67 -63.80 42.31
C ASP A 383 15.94 -64.79 41.17
N GLU A 384 16.84 -65.74 41.44
CA GLU A 384 16.86 -67.01 40.75
C GLU A 384 15.50 -67.68 41.04
N ASP A 385 14.73 -67.82 39.97
CA ASP A 385 13.54 -68.66 39.75
C ASP A 385 12.25 -68.40 40.54
#